data_AF-A0A7T7DK68-F1
#
_entry.id   AF-A0A7T7DK68-F1
#
_cell.length_a   1.000
_cell.length_b   1.000
_cell.length_c   1.000
_cell.angle_alpha   90.00
_cell.angle_beta   90.00
_cell.angle_gamma   90.00
#
_symmetry.space_group_name_H-M   'P 1'
#
loop_
_entity.id
_entity.type
_entity.pdbx_description
1 polymer ?
#
loop_
_entity_poly.entity_id
_entity_poly.type
_entity_poly.pdbx_seq_one_letter_code
_entity_poly.pdbx_strand_id
1 'polypeptide(L)'
;TGRIAQIPVSEAYLGRVINALAKPIDGRGEISASESRLIESPAPGIISRRSVYEPLQTGLIAIDSMIPVGRGQRELIIGDRQTGKTAVATDTILNQKGQNVICVY
;
A
#
# COMPACT_ATOMS: atom_id res chain seq x y z
N THR A 1 22.44 18.51 -2.49
CA THR A 1 22.91 17.11 -2.58
C THR A 1 23.09 16.60 -4.01
N GLY A 2 22.68 17.32 -5.07
CA GLY A 2 22.88 16.88 -6.47
C GLY A 2 22.10 15.62 -6.87
N ARG A 3 21.36 15.02 -5.94
CA ARG A 3 20.52 13.85 -6.15
C ARG A 3 19.08 14.31 -6.38
N ILE A 4 18.41 13.71 -7.36
CA ILE A 4 16.95 13.79 -7.53
C ILE A 4 16.30 13.21 -6.27
N ALA A 5 15.08 13.64 -5.94
CA ALA A 5 14.37 13.21 -4.74
C ALA A 5 14.27 11.66 -4.67
N GLN A 6 14.95 11.07 -3.67
CA GLN A 6 15.06 9.64 -3.45
C GLN A 6 14.70 9.31 -2.01
N ILE A 7 14.16 8.11 -1.81
CA ILE A 7 13.79 7.56 -0.52
C ILE A 7 14.45 6.19 -0.31
N PRO A 8 14.96 5.88 0.89
CA PRO A 8 15.46 4.55 1.21
C PRO A 8 14.32 3.53 1.20
N VAL A 9 14.58 2.31 0.71
CA VAL A 9 13.61 1.20 0.68
C VAL A 9 14.26 -0.09 1.18
N SER A 10 13.48 -0.91 1.88
CA SER A 10 13.87 -2.25 2.33
C SER A 10 12.67 -3.00 2.92
N GLU A 11 12.82 -4.29 3.20
CA GLU A 11 11.84 -5.07 3.98
C GLU A 11 11.77 -4.64 5.45
N ALA A 12 12.78 -3.91 5.95
CA ALA A 12 12.85 -3.47 7.34
C ALA A 12 11.82 -2.39 7.71
N TYR A 13 11.08 -1.85 6.74
CA TYR A 13 9.97 -0.92 6.95
C TYR A 13 8.69 -1.60 7.44
N LEU A 14 8.55 -2.92 7.25
CA LEU A 14 7.36 -3.63 7.66
C LEU A 14 7.13 -3.50 9.18
N GLY A 15 5.96 -3.01 9.56
CA GLY A 15 5.57 -2.80 10.96
C GLY A 15 6.15 -1.54 11.60
N ARG A 16 6.70 -0.61 10.81
CA ARG A 16 7.21 0.70 11.27
C ARG A 16 6.25 1.82 10.92
N VAL A 17 6.19 2.86 11.75
CA VAL A 17 5.52 4.13 11.41
C VAL A 17 6.57 5.13 10.97
N ILE A 18 6.44 5.66 9.76
CA ILE A 18 7.41 6.55 9.14
C ILE A 18 6.78 7.88 8.72
N ASN A 19 7.62 8.90 8.55
CA ASN A 19 7.21 10.15 7.93
C ASN A 19 7.38 10.13 6.39
N ALA A 20 7.02 11.23 5.73
CA ALA A 20 7.11 11.39 4.28
C ALA A 20 8.54 11.31 3.70
N LEU A 21 9.59 11.37 4.55
CA LEU A 21 10.99 11.23 4.15
C LEU A 21 11.57 9.86 4.56
N ALA A 22 10.70 8.88 4.84
CA ALA A 22 11.03 7.53 5.33
C ALA A 22 11.88 7.48 6.61
N LYS A 23 11.78 8.51 7.45
CA LYS A 23 12.37 8.46 8.79
C LYS A 23 11.36 7.85 9.78
N PRO A 24 11.79 6.92 10.65
CA PRO A 24 10.91 6.35 11.66
C PRO A 24 10.47 7.41 12.67
N ILE A 25 9.18 7.40 13.02
CA ILE A 25 8.57 8.27 14.02
C ILE A 25 7.93 7.49 15.18
N ASP A 26 8.11 6.17 15.19
CA ASP A 26 7.58 5.24 16.19
C ASP A 26 8.49 5.03 17.42
N GLY A 27 9.66 5.69 17.46
CA GLY A 27 10.62 5.57 18.56
C GLY A 27 11.36 4.23 18.63
N ARG A 28 11.28 3.36 17.60
CA ARG A 28 11.90 2.02 17.59
C ARG A 28 13.32 1.99 16.97
N GLY A 29 14.00 3.13 16.96
CA GLY A 29 15.34 3.26 16.36
C GLY A 29 15.32 3.41 14.83
N GLU A 30 16.50 3.43 14.21
CA GLU A 30 16.65 3.61 12.77
C GLU A 30 16.19 2.38 11.96
N ILE A 31 15.93 2.58 10.67
CA ILE A 31 15.58 1.52 9.72
C ILE A 31 16.78 1.29 8.81
N SER A 32 17.32 0.07 8.80
CA SER A 32 18.39 -0.30 7.88
C SER A 32 17.84 -0.46 6.46
N ALA A 33 18.32 0.37 5.54
CA ALA A 33 17.97 0.30 4.13
C ALA A 33 19.25 0.29 3.28
N SER A 34 19.37 -0.72 2.42
CA SER A 34 20.50 -0.89 1.51
C SER A 34 20.29 -0.20 0.16
N GLU A 35 19.03 0.07 -0.20
CA GLU A 35 18.65 0.57 -1.52
C GLU A 35 17.90 1.90 -1.40
N SER A 36 17.92 2.68 -2.48
CA SER A 36 17.09 3.87 -2.63
C SER A 36 16.31 3.82 -3.93
N ARG A 37 15.09 4.38 -3.91
CA ARG A 37 14.25 4.55 -5.09
C ARG A 37 13.87 6.01 -5.26
N LEU A 38 13.63 6.43 -6.50
CA LEU A 38 13.10 7.76 -6.80
C LEU A 38 11.67 7.87 -6.28
N ILE A 39 11.34 9.02 -5.68
CA ILE A 39 9.98 9.32 -5.24
C ILE A 39 9.07 9.47 -6.47
N GLU A 40 9.55 10.22 -7.46
CA GLU A 40 8.90 10.32 -8.76
C GLU A 40 9.54 9.33 -9.72
N SER A 41 8.81 8.27 -10.05
CA SER A 41 9.24 7.26 -11.02
C SER A 41 8.14 7.01 -12.05
N PRO A 42 8.48 6.73 -13.32
CA PRO A 42 7.49 6.48 -14.34
C PRO A 42 6.69 5.21 -14.03
N ALA A 43 5.38 5.26 -14.28
CA ALA A 43 4.53 4.09 -14.14
C ALA A 43 4.84 3.04 -15.23
N PRO A 44 4.58 1.74 -14.98
CA PRO A 44 4.74 0.69 -15.99
C PRO A 44 3.91 0.97 -17.25
N GLY A 45 4.53 0.81 -18.42
CA GLY A 45 3.89 0.96 -19.73
C GLY A 45 2.91 -0.17 -20.05
N ILE A 46 2.24 -0.07 -21.21
CA ILE A 46 1.18 -1.04 -21.61
C ILE A 46 1.73 -2.47 -21.71
N ILE A 47 2.90 -2.65 -22.33
CA ILE A 47 3.51 -3.98 -22.58
C ILE A 47 3.89 -4.68 -21.27
N SER A 48 4.23 -3.92 -20.21
CA SER A 48 4.58 -4.47 -18.90
C SER A 48 3.36 -4.83 -18.03
N ARG A 49 2.13 -4.64 -18.52
CA ARG A 49 0.90 -4.92 -17.78
C ARG A 49 0.27 -6.23 -18.26
N ARG A 50 -0.50 -6.83 -17.36
CA ARG A 50 -1.40 -7.95 -17.65
C ARG A 50 -2.79 -7.64 -17.10
N SER A 51 -3.82 -8.28 -17.64
CA SER A 51 -5.17 -8.17 -17.08
C SER A 51 -5.19 -8.61 -15.61
N VAL A 52 -6.00 -7.95 -14.80
CA VAL A 52 -6.22 -8.31 -13.40
C VAL A 52 -7.07 -9.58 -13.36
N TYR A 53 -6.59 -10.61 -12.66
CA TYR A 53 -7.29 -11.89 -12.52
C TYR A 53 -7.15 -12.52 -11.12
N GLU A 54 -6.21 -12.04 -10.30
CA GLU A 54 -6.03 -12.52 -8.93
C GLU A 54 -6.92 -11.70 -7.99
N PRO A 55 -7.73 -12.33 -7.13
CA PRO A 55 -8.59 -11.60 -6.20
C PRO A 55 -7.81 -10.97 -5.04
N LEU A 56 -8.34 -9.88 -4.50
CA LEU A 56 -7.94 -9.27 -3.24
C LEU A 56 -9.17 -9.22 -2.34
N GLN A 57 -9.18 -10.06 -1.30
CA GLN A 57 -10.33 -10.21 -0.42
C GLN A 57 -10.33 -9.10 0.63
N THR A 58 -11.42 -8.35 0.74
CA THR A 58 -11.55 -7.29 1.75
C THR A 58 -12.01 -7.83 3.09
N GLY A 59 -12.66 -9.00 3.11
CA GLY A 59 -13.33 -9.55 4.29
C GLY A 59 -14.73 -8.96 4.50
N LEU A 60 -15.17 -8.06 3.61
CA LEU A 60 -16.47 -7.43 3.64
C LEU A 60 -17.35 -8.08 2.57
N ILE A 61 -18.31 -8.89 3.01
CA ILE A 61 -19.22 -9.64 2.10
C ILE A 61 -19.85 -8.71 1.05
N ALA A 62 -20.24 -7.50 1.43
CA ALA A 62 -20.85 -6.54 0.52
C ALA A 62 -19.91 -6.15 -0.63
N ILE A 63 -18.60 -6.02 -0.38
CA ILE A 63 -17.61 -5.67 -1.40
C ILE A 63 -17.22 -6.94 -2.16
N ASP A 64 -16.83 -8.00 -1.46
CA ASP A 64 -16.28 -9.21 -2.09
C ASP A 64 -17.29 -9.93 -2.99
N SER A 65 -18.60 -9.72 -2.78
CA SER A 65 -19.66 -10.28 -3.64
C SER A 65 -20.13 -9.35 -4.76
N MET A 66 -20.36 -8.06 -4.49
CA MET A 66 -20.98 -7.15 -5.45
C MET A 66 -19.97 -6.30 -6.22
N ILE A 67 -18.84 -5.97 -5.61
CA ILE A 67 -17.81 -5.08 -6.16
C ILE A 67 -16.42 -5.71 -5.92
N PRO A 68 -16.13 -6.87 -6.54
CA PRO A 68 -14.90 -7.60 -6.27
C PRO A 68 -13.67 -6.78 -6.70
N VAL A 69 -12.65 -6.76 -5.84
CA VAL A 69 -11.38 -6.05 -6.08
C VAL A 69 -10.30 -7.07 -6.45
N GLY A 70 -9.53 -6.79 -7.50
CA GLY A 70 -8.41 -7.62 -7.92
C GLY A 70 -7.02 -7.01 -7.66
N ARG A 71 -5.99 -7.85 -7.60
CA ARG A 71 -4.59 -7.43 -7.43
C ARG A 71 -4.11 -6.66 -8.66
N GLY A 72 -3.72 -5.39 -8.45
CA GLY A 72 -3.33 -4.47 -9.52
C GLY A 72 -4.47 -3.55 -10.00
N GLN A 73 -5.68 -3.70 -9.47
CA GLN A 73 -6.79 -2.76 -9.67
C GLN A 73 -6.65 -1.52 -8.78
N ARG A 74 -7.26 -0.41 -9.21
CA ARG A 74 -7.39 0.82 -8.41
C ARG A 74 -8.88 1.01 -8.14
N GLU A 75 -9.28 0.88 -6.88
CA GLU A 75 -10.67 0.99 -6.45
C GLU A 75 -10.87 2.23 -5.57
N LEU A 76 -11.88 3.04 -5.89
CA LEU A 76 -12.15 4.30 -5.18
C LEU A 76 -13.08 4.06 -3.99
N ILE A 77 -12.69 4.53 -2.80
CA ILE A 77 -13.57 4.59 -1.62
C ILE A 77 -14.01 6.05 -1.42
N ILE A 78 -15.29 6.34 -1.65
CA ILE A 78 -15.87 7.69 -1.58
C ILE A 78 -17.08 7.75 -0.64
N GLY A 79 -17.30 8.90 -0.01
CA GLY A 79 -18.41 9.17 0.90
C GLY A 79 -18.15 10.36 1.83
N ASP A 80 -19.18 10.82 2.53
CA ASP A 80 -19.10 11.97 3.45
C ASP A 80 -18.26 11.71 4.71
N ARG A 81 -18.07 12.74 5.54
CA ARG A 81 -17.42 12.57 6.84
C ARG A 81 -18.14 11.50 7.68
N GLN A 82 -17.37 10.70 8.41
CA GLN A 82 -17.88 9.67 9.33
C GLN A 82 -18.72 8.55 8.68
N THR A 83 -18.55 8.28 7.38
CA THR A 83 -19.24 7.17 6.67
C THR A 83 -18.46 5.84 6.66
N GLY A 84 -17.44 5.68 7.49
CA GLY A 84 -16.70 4.42 7.60
C GLY A 84 -15.63 4.18 6.52
N LYS A 85 -15.27 5.16 5.68
CA LYS A 85 -14.22 5.01 4.66
C LYS A 85 -12.90 4.44 5.22
N THR A 86 -12.44 4.96 6.35
CA THR A 86 -11.23 4.47 7.03
C THR A 86 -11.41 3.05 7.55
N ALA A 87 -12.58 2.73 8.10
CA ALA A 87 -12.87 1.38 8.60
C ALA A 87 -12.79 0.35 7.48
N VAL A 88 -13.39 0.63 6.31
CA VAL A 88 -13.30 -0.23 5.13
C VAL A 88 -11.84 -0.50 4.73
N ALA A 89 -11.00 0.54 4.69
CA ALA A 89 -9.59 0.39 4.35
C ALA A 89 -8.80 -0.38 5.43
N THR A 90 -9.05 -0.10 6.72
CA THR A 90 -8.37 -0.78 7.83
C THR A 90 -8.76 -2.26 7.90
N ASP A 91 -10.04 -2.59 7.77
CA ASP A 91 -10.53 -3.98 7.79
C ASP A 91 -9.94 -4.77 6.61
N THR A 92 -9.85 -4.13 5.44
CA THR A 92 -9.18 -4.72 4.26
C THR A 92 -7.73 -5.07 4.57
N ILE A 93 -6.96 -4.16 5.18
CA ILE A 93 -5.55 -4.41 5.57
C ILE A 93 -5.47 -5.57 6.58
N LEU A 94 -6.35 -5.60 7.57
CA LEU A 94 -6.37 -6.65 8.59
C LEU A 94 -6.66 -8.03 7.98
N ASN A 95 -7.56 -8.10 7.00
CA ASN A 95 -7.91 -9.35 6.31
C ASN A 95 -6.75 -9.93 5.49
N GLN A 96 -5.78 -9.10 5.08
CA GLN A 96 -4.60 -9.57 4.34
C GLN A 96 -3.56 -10.31 5.17
N LYS A 97 -3.76 -10.41 6.49
CA LYS A 97 -2.89 -11.21 7.36
C LYS A 97 -2.84 -12.67 6.87
N GLY A 98 -1.65 -13.13 6.51
CA GLY A 98 -1.44 -14.49 5.99
C GLY A 98 -1.77 -14.67 4.50
N GLN A 99 -2.18 -13.63 3.78
CA GLN A 99 -2.50 -13.70 2.34
C GLN A 99 -1.32 -13.36 1.42
N ASN A 100 -0.12 -13.18 1.99
CA ASN A 100 1.09 -12.80 1.26
C ASN A 100 0.90 -11.50 0.44
N VAL A 101 0.34 -10.47 1.09
CA VAL A 101 0.18 -9.12 0.53
C VAL A 101 0.80 -8.14 1.50
N ILE A 102 1.65 -7.24 0.99
CA ILE A 102 2.21 -6.14 1.77
C ILE A 102 1.23 -4.96 1.72
N CYS A 103 0.85 -4.46 2.90
CA CYS A 103 -0.05 -3.32 3.04
C CYS A 103 0.73 -2.06 3.44
N VAL A 104 0.37 -0.92 2.84
CA VAL A 104 0.92 0.40 3.15
C VAL A 104 -0.25 1.33 3.48
N TYR A 105 -0.17 2.01 4.62
CA TYR A 105 -1.16 2.97 5.10
C TYR A 105 -0.47 4.29 5.43
#